data_AF-A0A939A9J3-F1
#
_entry.id   AF-A0A939A9J3-F1
#
_cell.length_a   1.000
_cell.length_b   1.000
_cell.length_c   1.000
_cell.angle_alpha   90.00
_cell.angle_beta   90.00
_cell.angle_gamma   90.00
#
_symmetry.space_group_name_H-M   'P 1'
#
loop_
_entity.id
_entity.type
_entity.pdbx_description
1 polymer ?
#
loop_
_entity_poly.entity_id
_entity_poly.type
_entity_poly.pdbx_seq_one_letter_code
_entity_poly.pdbx_strand_id
1 'polypeptide(L)'
;MKTQLTHHKIILDTDPGGDDIYTFLWLLSLVKQGVAELVAVTSADGNVAAKCTFSSASQILNLAGFPHIKVGRGVLAKREVIEDATHIHGSDGMGNLSHTLPPPTHTFEDAAYSDELIIDELNAAPGEITIVAIAPLTNLAAAETKNPGILKKAKEIVIMGGAFFCPGNVTPHAEFNIWFNVEAAQTVFDSRDDIVVLPLDVTRRLIFTRDMTVAVTQANLESKLSQFLTNLCEFMIGTALSYRETAGIPGLLVHDAATLGYLFYPETLMLKRAKVRVETKGQWTLGQTLIDSRPATKTVANAWVALQVDEGKFFTSFIEDLKHLFISAKL
;
A
#
# COMPACT_ATOMS: atom_id res chain seq x y z
N MET A 1 -20.87 21.01 11.11
CA MET A 1 -21.54 20.05 10.22
C MET A 1 -20.84 18.72 10.41
N LYS A 2 -21.53 17.67 10.84
CA LYS A 2 -20.94 16.31 10.86
C LYS A 2 -20.74 15.93 9.40
N THR A 3 -19.49 15.90 8.94
CA THR A 3 -19.12 15.27 7.67
C THR A 3 -19.67 13.86 7.73
N GLN A 4 -20.57 13.52 6.82
CA GLN A 4 -21.10 12.18 6.69
C GLN A 4 -19.91 11.32 6.26
N LEU A 5 -19.24 10.66 7.21
CA LEU A 5 -18.10 9.79 6.94
C LEU A 5 -18.54 8.80 5.86
N THR A 6 -17.95 8.91 4.68
CA THR A 6 -18.17 7.96 3.60
C THR A 6 -17.67 6.61 4.08
N HIS A 7 -18.55 5.63 4.16
CA HIS A 7 -18.15 4.27 4.51
C HIS A 7 -17.46 3.65 3.28
N HIS A 8 -16.18 3.31 3.41
CA HIS A 8 -15.38 2.77 2.31
C HIS A 8 -15.32 1.24 2.39
N LYS A 9 -15.83 0.55 1.36
CA LYS A 9 -15.58 -0.88 1.13
C LYS A 9 -14.26 -1.01 0.39
N ILE A 10 -13.31 -1.74 0.95
CA ILE A 10 -11.91 -1.76 0.49
C ILE A 10 -11.47 -3.19 0.20
N ILE A 11 -10.81 -3.37 -0.95
CA ILE A 11 -9.85 -4.45 -1.15
C ILE A 11 -8.46 -3.85 -0.97
N LEU A 12 -7.65 -4.46 -0.10
CA LEU A 12 -6.24 -4.08 0.07
C LEU A 12 -5.36 -5.05 -0.73
N ASP A 13 -4.72 -4.54 -1.79
CA ASP A 13 -3.69 -5.27 -2.54
C ASP A 13 -2.31 -4.84 -2.04
N THR A 14 -1.59 -5.76 -1.39
CA THR A 14 -0.40 -5.48 -0.58
C THR A 14 0.66 -6.57 -0.73
N ASP A 15 1.92 -6.24 -0.50
CA ASP A 15 3.05 -7.16 -0.47
C ASP A 15 3.84 -6.96 0.83
N PRO A 16 3.26 -7.31 2.01
CA PRO A 16 3.68 -6.77 3.30
C PRO A 16 5.19 -6.63 3.50
N GLY A 17 5.65 -5.40 3.35
CA GLY A 17 6.88 -4.83 3.84
C GLY A 17 6.62 -3.97 5.09
N GLY A 18 7.70 -3.46 5.66
CA GLY A 18 7.67 -2.62 6.86
C GLY A 18 6.59 -1.52 6.83
N ASP A 19 6.45 -0.77 5.74
CA ASP A 19 5.46 0.31 5.59
C ASP A 19 4.06 -0.14 5.17
N ASP A 20 3.92 -1.22 4.38
CA ASP A 20 2.63 -1.86 4.15
C ASP A 20 1.96 -2.21 5.49
N ILE A 21 2.73 -2.73 6.44
CA ILE A 21 2.23 -3.15 7.75
C ILE A 21 1.64 -1.96 8.51
N TYR A 22 2.27 -0.78 8.45
CA TYR A 22 1.73 0.43 9.08
C TYR A 22 0.40 0.83 8.45
N THR A 23 0.32 0.77 7.12
CA THR A 23 -0.91 1.09 6.35
C THR A 23 -2.00 0.07 6.63
N PHE A 24 -1.67 -1.22 6.68
CA PHE A 24 -2.59 -2.29 6.97
C PHE A 24 -3.15 -2.17 8.38
N LEU A 25 -2.30 -1.92 9.39
CA LEU A 25 -2.74 -1.67 10.76
C LEU A 25 -3.61 -0.41 10.86
N TRP A 26 -3.29 0.67 10.12
CA TRP A 26 -4.16 1.85 10.08
C TRP A 26 -5.54 1.52 9.51
N LEU A 27 -5.58 0.78 8.39
CA LEU A 27 -6.83 0.33 7.79
C LEU A 27 -7.65 -0.53 8.76
N LEU A 28 -7.02 -1.48 9.44
CA LEU A 28 -7.71 -2.30 10.44
C LEU A 28 -8.22 -1.47 11.63
N SER A 29 -7.51 -0.41 12.01
CA SER A 29 -8.01 0.56 12.99
C SER A 29 -9.30 1.24 12.50
N LEU A 30 -9.31 1.70 11.25
CA LEU A 30 -10.48 2.33 10.62
C LEU A 30 -11.68 1.35 10.49
N VAL A 31 -11.40 0.07 10.21
CA VAL A 31 -12.41 -1.00 10.24
C VAL A 31 -12.96 -1.20 11.64
N LYS A 32 -12.10 -1.28 12.66
CA LYS A 32 -12.51 -1.39 14.08
C LYS A 32 -13.39 -0.22 14.52
N GLN A 33 -13.14 0.97 13.99
CA GLN A 33 -13.94 2.18 14.24
C GLN A 33 -15.27 2.22 13.46
N GLY A 34 -15.48 1.31 12.49
CA GLY A 34 -16.69 1.24 11.68
C GLY A 34 -16.77 2.28 10.55
N VAL A 35 -15.66 2.94 10.23
CA VAL A 35 -15.60 3.93 9.13
C VAL A 35 -15.13 3.31 7.80
N ALA A 36 -14.61 2.08 7.84
CA ALA A 36 -14.24 1.29 6.69
C ALA A 36 -14.74 -0.17 6.83
N GLU A 37 -14.85 -0.86 5.69
CA GLU A 37 -15.08 -2.29 5.59
C GLU A 37 -13.96 -2.88 4.73
N LEU A 38 -13.13 -3.75 5.31
CA LEU A 38 -12.11 -4.47 4.56
C LEU A 38 -12.72 -5.79 4.06
N VAL A 39 -13.04 -5.83 2.77
CA VAL A 39 -13.75 -6.93 2.12
C VAL A 39 -12.82 -8.13 1.91
N ALA A 40 -11.61 -7.85 1.45
CA ALA A 40 -10.58 -8.85 1.19
C ALA A 40 -9.19 -8.22 1.21
N VAL A 41 -8.19 -9.08 1.42
CA VAL A 41 -6.78 -8.74 1.24
C VAL A 41 -6.25 -9.59 0.09
N THR A 42 -5.53 -8.99 -0.83
CA THR A 42 -4.83 -9.69 -1.90
C THR A 42 -3.35 -9.52 -1.71
N SER A 43 -2.63 -10.64 -1.55
CA SER A 43 -1.17 -10.57 -1.42
C SER A 43 -0.53 -10.58 -2.81
N ALA A 44 0.57 -9.85 -2.99
CA ALA A 44 1.36 -9.85 -4.21
C ALA A 44 2.80 -10.33 -3.96
N ASP A 45 3.50 -10.67 -5.04
CA ASP A 45 4.96 -10.79 -5.03
C ASP A 45 5.56 -9.39 -5.14
N GLY A 46 6.62 -9.10 -4.40
CA GLY A 46 7.17 -7.74 -4.31
C GLY A 46 8.31 -7.62 -3.31
N ASN A 47 8.07 -6.93 -2.19
CA ASN A 47 9.05 -6.69 -1.13
C ASN A 47 9.77 -7.96 -0.67
N VAL A 48 9.01 -9.05 -0.56
CA VAL A 48 9.51 -10.43 -0.38
C VAL A 48 8.69 -11.38 -1.26
N ALA A 49 9.12 -12.65 -1.32
CA ALA A 49 8.45 -13.67 -2.13
C ALA A 49 6.96 -13.82 -1.78
N ALA A 50 6.12 -14.07 -2.78
CA ALA A 50 4.65 -14.16 -2.67
C ALA A 50 4.11 -15.05 -1.53
N LYS A 51 4.82 -16.14 -1.17
CA LYS A 51 4.43 -16.99 -0.02
C LYS A 51 4.65 -16.30 1.32
N CYS A 52 5.74 -15.54 1.43
CA CYS A 52 6.06 -14.75 2.62
C CYS A 52 5.05 -13.63 2.78
N THR A 53 4.79 -12.83 1.74
CA THR A 53 3.81 -11.73 1.78
C THR A 53 2.40 -12.23 2.15
N PHE A 54 1.97 -13.36 1.59
CA PHE A 54 0.71 -14.02 1.96
C PHE A 54 0.67 -14.41 3.44
N SER A 55 1.72 -15.06 3.95
CA SER A 55 1.82 -15.46 5.35
C SER A 55 1.78 -14.23 6.25
N SER A 56 2.57 -13.20 5.95
CA SER A 56 2.61 -11.92 6.67
C SER A 56 1.22 -11.29 6.75
N ALA A 57 0.51 -11.17 5.62
CA ALA A 57 -0.85 -10.64 5.61
C ALA A 57 -1.79 -11.43 6.54
N SER A 58 -1.73 -12.76 6.49
CA SER A 58 -2.53 -13.62 7.37
C SER A 58 -2.12 -13.49 8.86
N GLN A 59 -0.85 -13.32 9.17
CA GLN A 59 -0.37 -13.15 10.54
C GLN A 59 -0.80 -11.79 11.11
N ILE A 60 -0.76 -10.72 10.31
CA ILE A 60 -1.22 -9.38 10.70
C ILE A 60 -2.72 -9.39 10.99
N LEU A 61 -3.53 -10.02 10.12
CA LEU A 61 -4.97 -10.20 10.37
C LEU A 61 -5.23 -10.94 11.68
N ASN A 62 -4.50 -12.03 11.94
CA ASN A 62 -4.65 -12.79 13.18
C ASN A 62 -4.23 -11.96 14.41
N LEU A 63 -3.09 -11.27 14.33
CA LEU A 63 -2.56 -10.41 15.39
C LEU A 63 -3.54 -9.27 15.76
N ALA A 64 -4.18 -8.67 14.76
CA ALA A 64 -5.10 -7.56 14.92
C ALA A 64 -6.55 -7.98 15.24
N GLY A 65 -6.84 -9.29 15.26
CA GLY A 65 -8.18 -9.81 15.61
C GLY A 65 -9.18 -9.88 14.43
N PHE A 66 -8.69 -9.91 13.19
CA PHE A 66 -9.48 -10.02 11.97
C PHE A 66 -9.20 -11.29 11.14
N PRO A 67 -9.06 -12.50 11.76
CA PRO A 67 -8.66 -13.71 11.03
C PRO A 67 -9.71 -14.23 10.02
N HIS A 68 -10.91 -13.65 10.01
CA HIS A 68 -12.01 -14.03 9.13
C HIS A 68 -11.95 -13.35 7.75
N ILE A 69 -11.11 -12.31 7.59
CA ILE A 69 -10.95 -11.61 6.31
C ILE A 69 -10.13 -12.49 5.38
N LYS A 70 -10.67 -12.75 4.17
CA LYS A 70 -10.03 -13.60 3.17
C LYS A 70 -8.71 -13.00 2.72
N VAL A 71 -7.72 -13.86 2.48
CA VAL A 71 -6.44 -13.51 1.84
C VAL A 71 -6.32 -14.27 0.52
N GLY A 72 -6.16 -13.55 -0.59
CA GLY A 72 -5.83 -14.11 -1.90
C GLY A 72 -4.33 -14.30 -2.06
N ARG A 73 -3.91 -15.36 -2.76
CA ARG A 73 -2.50 -15.62 -3.07
C ARG A 73 -2.07 -14.94 -4.37
N GLY A 74 -0.89 -14.34 -4.37
CA GLY A 74 -0.40 -13.55 -5.50
C GLY A 74 -0.28 -14.30 -6.82
N VAL A 75 -0.52 -13.57 -7.91
CA VAL A 75 -0.17 -14.00 -9.26
C VAL A 75 1.30 -13.69 -9.51
N LEU A 76 2.07 -14.69 -9.94
CA LEU A 76 3.49 -14.51 -10.16
C LEU A 76 3.76 -13.70 -11.42
N ALA A 77 4.60 -12.67 -11.30
CA ALA A 77 5.10 -11.92 -12.45
C ALA A 77 6.06 -12.80 -13.27
N LYS A 78 5.99 -12.69 -14.60
CA LYS A 78 6.96 -13.36 -15.49
C LYS A 78 8.19 -12.46 -15.65
N ARG A 79 9.23 -12.68 -14.84
CA ARG A 79 10.50 -11.92 -14.91
C ARG A 79 11.70 -12.84 -15.03
N GLU A 80 12.75 -12.37 -15.72
CA GLU A 80 14.03 -13.08 -15.81
C GLU A 80 14.88 -12.93 -14.54
N VAL A 81 14.68 -11.84 -13.78
CA VAL A 81 15.36 -11.55 -12.52
C VAL A 81 14.31 -11.13 -11.49
N ILE A 82 14.32 -11.78 -10.32
CA ILE A 82 13.52 -11.40 -9.16
C ILE A 82 14.48 -10.67 -8.22
N GLU A 83 14.48 -9.34 -8.27
CA GLU A 83 15.07 -8.52 -7.22
C GLU A 83 13.96 -8.20 -6.22
N ASP A 84 14.13 -8.64 -4.97
CA ASP A 84 13.26 -8.32 -3.84
C ASP A 84 13.85 -7.19 -2.98
N ALA A 85 13.08 -6.71 -2.00
CA ALA A 85 13.49 -5.65 -1.08
C ALA A 85 13.82 -6.21 0.32
N THR A 86 14.27 -7.46 0.43
CA THR A 86 14.64 -8.09 1.72
C THR A 86 15.72 -7.32 2.49
N HIS A 87 16.57 -6.57 1.78
CA HIS A 87 17.60 -5.71 2.37
C HIS A 87 17.02 -4.46 3.08
N ILE A 88 15.78 -4.07 2.77
CA ILE A 88 15.04 -2.97 3.40
C ILE A 88 14.08 -3.49 4.47
N HIS A 89 13.33 -4.56 4.17
CA HIS A 89 12.22 -5.03 5.03
C HIS A 89 12.55 -6.28 5.86
N GLY A 90 13.76 -6.82 5.74
CA GLY A 90 14.14 -8.09 6.36
C GLY A 90 13.76 -9.30 5.51
N SER A 91 14.30 -10.47 5.86
CA SER A 91 14.13 -11.71 5.08
C SER A 91 12.70 -12.26 5.05
N ASP A 92 11.85 -11.80 5.98
CA ASP A 92 10.44 -12.18 6.09
C ASP A 92 9.47 -11.03 5.74
N GLY A 93 9.98 -9.88 5.31
CA GLY A 93 9.19 -8.66 5.04
C GLY A 93 8.70 -7.93 6.30
N MET A 94 8.98 -8.45 7.50
CA MET A 94 8.48 -7.94 8.78
C MET A 94 9.62 -7.65 9.77
N GLY A 95 10.79 -7.26 9.28
CA GLY A 95 11.95 -6.95 10.11
C GLY A 95 12.57 -8.16 10.81
N ASN A 96 12.39 -9.36 10.26
CA ASN A 96 12.74 -10.65 10.86
C ASN A 96 11.92 -10.99 12.12
N LEU A 97 10.71 -10.43 12.27
CA LEU A 97 9.84 -10.58 13.44
C LEU A 97 8.66 -11.54 13.23
N SER A 98 8.50 -12.15 12.04
CA SER A 98 7.41 -13.10 11.72
C SER A 98 7.20 -14.20 12.76
N HIS A 99 8.30 -14.72 13.31
CA HIS A 99 8.31 -15.77 14.33
C HIS A 99 7.76 -15.33 15.70
N THR A 100 7.68 -14.02 15.95
CA THR A 100 7.10 -13.45 17.17
C THR A 100 5.58 -13.29 17.10
N LEU A 101 5.02 -13.38 15.89
CA LEU A 101 3.60 -13.21 15.62
C LEU A 101 2.83 -14.52 15.81
N PRO A 102 1.50 -14.44 16.03
CA PRO A 102 0.63 -15.61 15.90
C PRO A 102 0.84 -16.31 14.55
N PRO A 103 0.60 -17.63 14.46
CA PRO A 103 0.68 -18.33 13.19
C PRO A 103 -0.36 -17.79 12.18
N PRO A 104 -0.10 -17.90 10.86
CA PRO A 104 -1.10 -17.57 9.86
C PRO A 104 -2.34 -18.46 10.04
N THR A 105 -3.52 -17.90 9.76
CA THR A 105 -4.82 -18.58 9.79
C THR A 105 -5.28 -19.04 8.41
N HIS A 106 -4.57 -18.63 7.36
CA HIS A 106 -4.82 -19.01 5.98
C HIS A 106 -3.69 -19.90 5.44
N THR A 107 -4.03 -20.87 4.60
CA THR A 107 -3.08 -21.75 3.90
C THR A 107 -2.89 -21.27 2.47
N PHE A 108 -1.64 -21.08 2.04
CA PHE A 108 -1.31 -20.55 0.70
C PHE A 108 -1.83 -21.45 -0.43
N GLU A 109 -1.69 -22.77 -0.28
CA GLU A 109 -2.09 -23.75 -1.29
C GLU A 109 -3.61 -23.82 -1.49
N ASP A 110 -4.39 -23.55 -0.45
CA ASP A 110 -5.87 -23.61 -0.47
C ASP A 110 -6.53 -22.27 -0.84
N ALA A 111 -5.78 -21.16 -0.78
CA ALA A 111 -6.30 -19.83 -1.07
C ALA A 111 -6.56 -19.63 -2.59
N ALA A 112 -7.63 -18.89 -2.89
CA ALA A 112 -7.89 -18.40 -4.24
C ALA A 112 -6.78 -17.46 -4.72
N TYR A 113 -6.56 -17.38 -6.03
CA TYR A 113 -5.65 -16.37 -6.57
C TYR A 113 -6.21 -14.96 -6.35
N SER A 114 -5.31 -14.02 -6.07
CA SER A 114 -5.64 -12.61 -5.81
C SER A 114 -6.44 -11.98 -6.96
N ASP A 115 -6.13 -12.32 -8.22
CA ASP A 115 -6.86 -11.80 -9.37
C ASP A 115 -8.30 -12.34 -9.47
N GLU A 116 -8.51 -13.62 -9.15
CA GLU A 116 -9.84 -14.24 -9.05
C GLU A 116 -10.66 -13.62 -7.91
N LEU A 117 -10.03 -13.41 -6.76
CA LEU A 117 -10.68 -12.75 -5.62
C LEU A 117 -11.11 -11.32 -5.97
N ILE A 118 -10.26 -10.54 -6.67
CA ILE A 118 -10.62 -9.20 -7.18
C ILE A 118 -11.83 -9.30 -8.12
N ILE A 119 -11.81 -10.24 -9.07
CA ILE A 119 -12.90 -10.41 -10.04
C ILE A 119 -14.22 -10.73 -9.33
N ASP A 120 -14.20 -11.67 -8.38
CA ASP A 120 -15.39 -12.13 -7.68
C ASP A 120 -16.01 -11.01 -6.84
N GLU A 121 -15.21 -10.32 -6.04
CA GLU A 121 -15.69 -9.25 -5.16
C GLU A 121 -16.19 -8.03 -5.98
N LEU A 122 -15.49 -7.64 -7.06
CA LEU A 122 -15.94 -6.55 -7.94
C LEU A 122 -17.21 -6.90 -8.74
N ASN A 123 -17.43 -8.18 -9.08
CA ASN A 123 -18.67 -8.61 -9.71
C ASN A 123 -19.84 -8.65 -8.72
N ALA A 124 -19.56 -8.99 -7.45
CA ALA A 124 -20.56 -9.05 -6.40
C ALA A 124 -21.05 -7.65 -5.99
N ALA A 125 -20.18 -6.64 -5.99
CA ALA A 125 -20.51 -5.27 -5.57
C ALA A 125 -19.96 -4.19 -6.54
N PRO A 126 -20.45 -4.15 -7.80
CA PRO A 126 -19.95 -3.23 -8.81
C PRO A 126 -20.25 -1.78 -8.44
N GLY A 127 -19.23 -0.92 -8.50
CA GLY A 127 -19.29 0.50 -8.17
C GLY A 127 -19.20 0.81 -6.68
N GLU A 128 -19.07 -0.19 -5.82
CA GLU A 128 -19.04 0.00 -4.36
C GLU A 128 -17.64 -0.13 -3.75
N ILE A 129 -16.79 -1.00 -4.31
CA ILE A 129 -15.48 -1.35 -3.75
C ILE A 129 -14.38 -0.45 -4.28
N THR A 130 -13.62 0.18 -3.39
CA THR A 130 -12.35 0.83 -3.70
C THR A 130 -11.21 -0.18 -3.59
N ILE A 131 -10.31 -0.21 -4.57
CA ILE A 131 -9.06 -0.98 -4.46
C ILE A 131 -7.96 -0.04 -3.98
N VAL A 132 -7.36 -0.37 -2.85
CA VAL A 132 -6.13 0.25 -2.35
C VAL A 132 -4.98 -0.66 -2.76
N ALA A 133 -4.23 -0.27 -3.79
CA ALA A 133 -3.11 -1.03 -4.33
C ALA A 133 -1.80 -0.39 -3.88
N ILE A 134 -1.14 -1.06 -2.94
CA ILE A 134 0.13 -0.63 -2.33
C ILE A 134 1.29 -1.58 -2.70
N ALA A 135 1.05 -2.49 -3.65
CA ALA A 135 1.99 -3.48 -4.14
C ALA A 135 2.23 -3.39 -5.64
N PRO A 136 3.16 -4.20 -6.21
CA PRO A 136 3.25 -4.38 -7.64
C PRO A 136 1.91 -4.77 -8.27
N LEU A 137 1.52 -4.06 -9.33
CA LEU A 137 0.17 -4.10 -9.91
C LEU A 137 -0.17 -5.40 -10.68
N THR A 138 0.58 -6.47 -10.45
CA THR A 138 0.48 -7.76 -11.14
C THR A 138 -0.89 -8.40 -10.94
N ASN A 139 -1.44 -8.38 -9.72
CA ASN A 139 -2.75 -8.96 -9.43
C ASN A 139 -3.86 -8.23 -10.19
N LEU A 140 -3.86 -6.89 -10.17
CA LEU A 140 -4.85 -6.07 -10.87
C LEU A 140 -4.76 -6.27 -12.39
N ALA A 141 -3.55 -6.28 -12.96
CA ALA A 141 -3.36 -6.51 -14.39
C ALA A 141 -3.78 -7.92 -14.81
N ALA A 142 -3.53 -8.93 -13.98
CA ALA A 142 -3.99 -10.29 -14.21
C ALA A 142 -5.52 -10.38 -14.17
N ALA A 143 -6.17 -9.69 -13.24
CA ALA A 143 -7.63 -9.59 -13.18
C ALA A 143 -8.20 -8.96 -14.46
N GLU A 144 -7.65 -7.81 -14.89
CA GLU A 144 -8.04 -7.13 -16.12
C GLU A 144 -7.77 -7.98 -17.37
N THR A 145 -6.70 -8.78 -17.38
CA THR A 145 -6.41 -9.69 -18.50
C THR A 145 -7.37 -10.86 -18.55
N LYS A 146 -7.71 -11.47 -17.39
CA LYS A 146 -8.66 -12.59 -17.28
C LYS A 146 -10.09 -12.14 -17.60
N ASN A 147 -10.48 -10.94 -17.17
CA ASN A 147 -11.81 -10.39 -17.36
C ASN A 147 -11.74 -8.91 -17.79
N PRO A 148 -11.55 -8.62 -19.09
CA PRO A 148 -11.39 -7.26 -19.59
C PRO A 148 -12.54 -6.33 -19.19
N GLY A 149 -12.18 -5.17 -18.63
CA GLY A 149 -13.10 -4.18 -18.08
C GLY A 149 -13.51 -4.44 -16.62
N ILE A 150 -13.01 -5.49 -15.96
CA ILE A 150 -13.34 -5.75 -14.56
C ILE A 150 -12.91 -4.61 -13.66
N LEU A 151 -11.74 -4.01 -13.89
CA LEU A 151 -11.24 -2.92 -13.05
C LEU A 151 -12.16 -1.70 -13.10
N LYS A 152 -12.90 -1.48 -14.20
CA LYS A 152 -13.92 -0.41 -14.32
C LYS A 152 -15.10 -0.59 -13.36
N LYS A 153 -15.30 -1.79 -12.80
CA LYS A 153 -16.32 -2.05 -11.78
C LYS A 153 -15.91 -1.61 -10.38
N ALA A 154 -14.64 -1.31 -10.13
CA ALA A 154 -14.26 -0.68 -8.88
C ALA A 154 -14.93 0.70 -8.75
N LYS A 155 -15.26 1.12 -7.53
CA LYS A 155 -15.63 2.50 -7.23
C LYS A 155 -14.49 3.45 -7.58
N GLU A 156 -13.28 3.07 -7.17
CA GLU A 156 -12.04 3.83 -7.34
C GLU A 156 -10.84 2.88 -7.23
N ILE A 157 -9.72 3.23 -7.84
CA ILE A 157 -8.43 2.55 -7.68
C ILE A 157 -7.40 3.58 -7.21
N VAL A 158 -6.85 3.35 -6.02
CA VAL A 158 -5.87 4.21 -5.36
C VAL A 158 -4.55 3.46 -5.27
N ILE A 159 -3.52 3.99 -5.93
CA ILE A 159 -2.24 3.32 -6.12
C ILE A 159 -1.16 4.07 -5.34
N MET A 160 -0.40 3.38 -4.49
CA MET A 160 0.93 3.84 -4.10
C MET A 160 1.93 3.41 -5.17
N GLY A 161 2.58 4.37 -5.80
CA GLY A 161 3.60 4.07 -6.79
C GLY A 161 3.92 5.22 -7.74
N GLY A 162 5.05 5.07 -8.43
CA GLY A 162 5.56 6.06 -9.38
C GLY A 162 6.40 7.18 -8.72
N ALA A 163 7.14 7.88 -9.59
CA ALA A 163 7.95 9.04 -9.27
C ALA A 163 7.93 9.98 -10.49
N PHE A 164 7.52 11.24 -10.31
CA PHE A 164 7.27 12.15 -11.44
C PHE A 164 8.26 13.31 -11.52
N PHE A 165 8.49 14.00 -10.39
CA PHE A 165 9.40 15.14 -10.28
C PHE A 165 10.50 14.91 -9.23
N CYS A 166 10.67 13.66 -8.81
CA CYS A 166 11.70 13.23 -7.86
C CYS A 166 12.42 11.98 -8.38
N PRO A 167 13.55 11.60 -7.76
CA PRO A 167 14.25 10.35 -8.09
C PRO A 167 13.43 9.11 -7.71
N GLY A 168 13.60 8.05 -8.51
CA GLY A 168 13.14 6.70 -8.17
C GLY A 168 13.85 6.12 -6.94
N ASN A 169 13.33 5.00 -6.40
CA ASN A 169 13.92 4.28 -5.26
C ASN A 169 14.59 2.95 -5.67
N VAL A 170 14.23 2.36 -6.82
CA VAL A 170 14.89 1.15 -7.34
C VAL A 170 15.88 1.45 -8.47
N THR A 171 15.53 2.39 -9.35
CA THR A 171 16.46 2.98 -10.32
C THR A 171 16.45 4.50 -10.16
N PRO A 172 17.35 5.26 -10.83
CA PRO A 172 17.30 6.72 -10.77
C PRO A 172 15.94 7.32 -11.15
N HIS A 173 15.12 6.61 -11.94
CA HIS A 173 13.88 7.11 -12.51
C HIS A 173 12.63 6.28 -12.20
N ALA A 174 12.77 5.10 -11.60
CA ALA A 174 11.64 4.21 -11.37
C ALA A 174 11.40 3.98 -9.88
N GLU A 175 10.12 3.98 -9.53
CA GLU A 175 9.63 3.54 -8.24
C GLU A 175 9.40 2.01 -8.28
N PHE A 176 9.66 1.35 -7.16
CA PHE A 176 9.66 -0.10 -7.00
C PHE A 176 8.40 -0.80 -7.52
N ASN A 177 7.20 -0.44 -7.04
CA ASN A 177 5.95 -1.10 -7.41
C ASN A 177 5.68 -1.03 -8.92
N ILE A 178 5.95 0.12 -9.55
CA ILE A 178 5.82 0.28 -11.00
C ILE A 178 6.91 -0.48 -11.76
N TRP A 179 8.16 -0.40 -11.32
CA TRP A 179 9.29 -1.07 -11.93
C TRP A 179 9.18 -2.59 -11.85
N PHE A 180 8.58 -3.09 -10.77
CA PHE A 180 8.49 -4.52 -10.51
C PHE A 180 7.74 -5.26 -11.61
N ASN A 181 6.71 -4.65 -12.20
CA ASN A 181 6.01 -5.19 -13.35
C ASN A 181 5.47 -4.06 -14.23
N VAL A 182 6.31 -3.57 -15.13
CA VAL A 182 6.00 -2.39 -15.95
C VAL A 182 4.84 -2.64 -16.92
N GLU A 183 4.69 -3.86 -17.44
CA GLU A 183 3.58 -4.25 -18.30
C GLU A 183 2.26 -4.29 -17.52
N ALA A 184 2.28 -4.81 -16.29
CA ALA A 184 1.13 -4.78 -15.41
C ALA A 184 0.73 -3.34 -15.06
N ALA A 185 1.70 -2.50 -14.70
CA ALA A 185 1.45 -1.10 -14.41
C ALA A 185 0.84 -0.36 -15.61
N GLN A 186 1.37 -0.56 -16.83
CA GLN A 186 0.79 0.01 -18.04
C GLN A 186 -0.65 -0.48 -18.26
N THR A 187 -0.91 -1.78 -18.09
CA THR A 187 -2.26 -2.36 -18.21
C THR A 187 -3.24 -1.71 -17.24
N VAL A 188 -2.86 -1.54 -15.97
CA VAL A 188 -3.72 -0.90 -14.97
C VAL A 188 -3.94 0.56 -15.30
N PHE A 189 -2.90 1.33 -15.64
CA PHE A 189 -3.04 2.75 -16.00
C PHE A 189 -3.90 3.00 -17.25
N ASP A 190 -4.02 2.02 -18.15
CA ASP A 190 -4.88 2.11 -19.33
C ASP A 190 -6.27 1.50 -19.12
N SER A 191 -6.52 0.82 -18.01
CA SER A 191 -7.82 0.18 -17.70
C SER A 191 -8.93 1.20 -17.41
N ARG A 192 -8.58 2.39 -16.89
CA ARG A 192 -9.51 3.44 -16.46
C ARG A 192 -8.92 4.83 -16.66
N ASP A 193 -9.77 5.85 -16.58
CA ASP A 193 -9.36 7.24 -16.69
C ASP A 193 -9.33 8.00 -15.36
N ASP A 194 -9.75 7.41 -14.24
CA ASP A 194 -9.94 8.06 -12.94
C ASP A 194 -8.99 7.59 -11.83
N ILE A 195 -7.90 6.90 -12.18
CA ILE A 195 -6.95 6.33 -11.20
C ILE A 195 -6.34 7.40 -10.31
N VAL A 196 -6.18 7.11 -9.01
CA VAL A 196 -5.50 7.99 -8.06
C VAL A 196 -4.12 7.44 -7.77
N VAL A 197 -3.10 8.31 -7.81
CA VAL A 197 -1.69 7.92 -7.67
C VAL A 197 -1.04 8.71 -6.54
N LEU A 198 -0.42 8.00 -5.62
CA LEU A 198 0.35 8.50 -4.49
C LEU A 198 1.84 8.16 -4.72
N PRO A 199 2.57 9.03 -5.42
CA PRO A 199 3.95 8.76 -5.82
C PRO A 199 4.98 9.16 -4.76
N LEU A 200 6.24 8.81 -5.02
CA LEU A 200 7.40 9.23 -4.24
C LEU A 200 7.52 10.76 -4.07
N ASP A 201 6.92 11.56 -4.95
CA ASP A 201 6.84 13.02 -4.82
C ASP A 201 6.22 13.47 -3.50
N VAL A 202 5.27 12.70 -2.95
CA VAL A 202 4.64 12.98 -1.65
C VAL A 202 5.09 12.01 -0.57
N THR A 203 5.25 10.73 -0.90
CA THR A 203 5.44 9.69 0.11
C THR A 203 6.82 9.72 0.78
N ARG A 204 7.85 10.22 0.07
CA ARG A 204 9.20 10.42 0.66
C ARG A 204 9.23 11.47 1.78
N ARG A 205 8.16 12.25 1.95
CA ARG A 205 8.02 13.24 3.02
C ARG A 205 7.34 12.66 4.25
N LEU A 206 6.77 11.46 4.15
CA LEU A 206 6.04 10.82 5.23
C LEU A 206 7.00 9.99 6.09
N ILE A 207 7.77 10.67 6.94
CA ILE A 207 8.69 10.04 7.89
C ILE A 207 8.00 9.83 9.24
N PHE A 208 7.61 8.59 9.54
CA PHE A 208 7.04 8.19 10.83
C PHE A 208 8.16 8.00 11.85
N THR A 209 8.14 8.74 12.96
CA THR A 209 9.25 8.75 13.93
C THR A 209 9.03 7.82 15.11
N ARG A 210 10.11 7.53 15.84
CA ARG A 210 10.05 6.77 17.10
C ARG A 210 9.03 7.34 18.10
N ASP A 211 8.98 8.66 18.23
CA ASP A 211 8.05 9.33 19.15
C ASP A 211 6.59 9.07 18.77
N MET A 212 6.29 8.96 17.47
CA MET A 212 4.96 8.61 16.98
C MET A 212 4.61 7.15 17.31
N THR A 213 5.56 6.22 17.18
CA THR A 213 5.38 4.82 17.62
C THR A 213 5.06 4.74 19.10
N VAL A 214 5.80 5.49 19.92
CA VAL A 214 5.55 5.59 21.37
C VAL A 214 4.15 6.16 21.62
N ALA A 215 3.76 7.23 20.95
CA ALA A 215 2.44 7.85 21.12
C ALA A 215 1.27 6.89 20.80
N VAL A 216 1.44 6.01 19.81
CA VAL A 216 0.42 5.01 19.43
C VAL A 216 0.38 3.83 20.41
N THR A 217 1.54 3.30 20.78
CA THR A 217 1.66 2.06 21.58
C THR A 217 1.42 2.28 23.07
N GLN A 218 1.58 3.51 23.58
CA GLN A 218 1.31 3.88 24.98
C GLN A 218 -0.09 3.50 25.48
N ALA A 219 -1.06 3.38 24.57
CA ALA A 219 -2.42 2.95 24.92
C ALA A 219 -2.46 1.53 25.53
N ASN A 220 -1.53 0.65 25.15
CA ASN A 220 -1.44 -0.72 25.66
C ASN A 220 -0.05 -1.34 25.40
N LEU A 221 0.96 -0.92 26.17
CA LEU A 221 2.36 -1.31 25.98
C LEU A 221 2.59 -2.83 26.04
N GLU A 222 1.82 -3.54 26.87
CA GLU A 222 1.98 -4.99 27.08
C GLU A 222 1.35 -5.84 25.98
N SER A 223 0.59 -5.24 25.05
CA SER A 223 0.00 -5.99 23.95
C SER A 223 1.06 -6.49 22.97
N LYS A 224 0.85 -7.70 22.43
CA LYS A 224 1.71 -8.26 21.36
C LYS A 224 1.80 -7.32 20.16
N LEU A 225 0.72 -6.62 19.84
CA LEU A 225 0.69 -5.65 18.74
C LEU A 225 1.60 -4.45 19.03
N SER A 226 1.59 -3.90 20.25
CA SER A 226 2.51 -2.82 20.64
C SER A 226 3.97 -3.23 20.59
N GLN A 227 4.29 -4.43 21.10
CA GLN A 227 5.64 -4.98 21.08
C GLN A 227 6.12 -5.18 19.65
N PHE A 228 5.27 -5.75 18.78
CA PHE A 228 5.58 -5.93 17.37
C PHE A 228 5.82 -4.59 16.66
N LEU A 229 4.90 -3.62 16.78
CA LEU A 229 5.05 -2.32 16.12
C LEU A 229 6.30 -1.57 16.58
N THR A 230 6.63 -1.64 17.88
CA THR A 230 7.84 -1.04 18.45
C THR A 230 9.10 -1.66 17.85
N ASN A 231 9.17 -2.99 17.83
CA ASN A 231 10.33 -3.70 17.29
C ASN A 231 10.49 -3.49 15.78
N LEU A 232 9.37 -3.48 15.04
CA LEU A 232 9.37 -3.20 13.60
C LEU A 232 9.84 -1.77 13.34
N CYS A 233 9.39 -0.80 14.13
CA CYS A 233 9.86 0.59 14.04
C CYS A 233 11.38 0.69 14.19
N GLU A 234 11.96 0.06 15.21
CA GLU A 234 13.41 0.09 15.42
C GLU A 234 14.18 -0.56 14.25
N PHE A 235 13.68 -1.69 13.73
CA PHE A 235 14.28 -2.32 12.56
C PHE A 235 14.25 -1.38 11.35
N MET A 236 13.09 -0.80 11.03
CA MET A 236 12.92 0.07 9.87
C MET A 236 13.67 1.40 9.99
N ILE A 237 13.78 1.96 11.20
CA ILE A 237 14.66 3.12 11.46
C ILE A 237 16.11 2.75 11.17
N GLY A 238 16.56 1.56 11.59
CA GLY A 238 17.91 1.09 11.35
C GLY A 238 18.23 0.98 9.86
N THR A 239 17.31 0.43 9.05
CA THR A 239 17.50 0.30 7.60
C THR A 239 17.45 1.67 6.91
N ALA A 240 16.44 2.48 7.21
CA ALA A 240 16.28 3.81 6.62
C ALA A 240 17.50 4.72 6.87
N LEU A 241 18.08 4.69 8.07
CA LEU A 241 19.30 5.44 8.38
C LEU A 241 20.52 4.90 7.63
N SER A 242 20.65 3.57 7.50
CA SER A 242 21.77 2.93 6.80
C SER A 242 21.79 3.28 5.32
N TYR A 243 20.61 3.38 4.68
CA TYR A 243 20.46 3.78 3.28
C TYR A 243 20.24 5.29 3.07
N ARG A 244 20.22 6.09 4.15
CA ARG A 244 20.02 7.55 4.14
C ARG A 244 18.69 7.99 3.52
N GLU A 245 17.66 7.17 3.59
CA GLU A 245 16.35 7.42 2.97
C GLU A 245 15.59 8.57 3.63
N THR A 246 15.84 8.81 4.91
CA THR A 246 15.18 9.84 5.73
C THR A 246 16.05 11.08 5.97
N ALA A 247 17.11 11.26 5.19
CA ALA A 247 18.07 12.36 5.36
C ALA A 247 18.64 12.48 6.80
N GLY A 248 18.75 11.35 7.51
CA GLY A 248 19.28 11.28 8.87
C GLY A 248 18.25 11.46 9.98
N ILE A 249 16.96 11.64 9.67
CA ILE A 249 15.88 11.66 10.66
C ILE A 249 15.67 10.22 11.18
N PRO A 250 15.70 9.99 12.51
CA PRO A 250 15.39 8.68 13.11
C PRO A 250 13.90 8.31 13.00
N GLY A 251 13.49 7.92 11.79
CA GLY A 251 12.16 7.47 11.44
C GLY A 251 12.20 6.50 10.27
N LEU A 252 11.04 6.01 9.86
CA LEU A 252 10.84 5.20 8.66
C LEU A 252 9.92 5.92 7.68
N LEU A 253 10.06 5.65 6.38
CA LEU A 253 9.10 6.11 5.39
C LEU A 253 7.86 5.21 5.44
N VAL A 254 6.67 5.80 5.49
CA VAL A 254 5.39 5.08 5.47
C VAL A 254 4.68 5.35 4.14
N HIS A 255 5.22 4.81 3.05
CA HIS A 255 4.82 5.24 1.72
C HIS A 255 3.34 4.97 1.43
N ASP A 256 2.94 3.76 1.74
CA ASP A 256 1.61 3.21 1.49
C ASP A 256 0.51 3.94 2.22
N ALA A 257 0.83 4.55 3.37
CA ALA A 257 -0.13 5.24 4.22
C ALA A 257 -0.73 6.46 3.51
N ALA A 258 -0.04 7.01 2.50
CA ALA A 258 -0.58 8.09 1.67
C ALA A 258 -1.90 7.70 0.97
N THR A 259 -2.12 6.41 0.67
CA THR A 259 -3.36 5.95 0.03
C THR A 259 -4.57 6.10 0.95
N LEU A 260 -4.42 5.75 2.24
CA LEU A 260 -5.45 5.97 3.25
C LEU A 260 -5.58 7.45 3.61
N GLY A 261 -4.46 8.19 3.60
CA GLY A 261 -4.49 9.65 3.68
C GLY A 261 -5.38 10.28 2.61
N TYR A 262 -5.30 9.83 1.36
CA TYR A 262 -6.21 10.27 0.30
C TYR A 262 -7.66 9.91 0.58
N LEU A 263 -7.94 8.66 0.98
CA LEU A 263 -9.30 8.19 1.13
C LEU A 263 -10.05 8.85 2.29
N PHE A 264 -9.37 9.03 3.43
CA PHE A 264 -10.02 9.47 4.66
C PHE A 264 -9.72 10.94 5.00
N TYR A 265 -8.60 11.48 4.51
CA TYR A 265 -8.13 12.84 4.79
C TYR A 265 -7.64 13.57 3.53
N PRO A 266 -8.45 13.61 2.45
CA PRO A 266 -8.02 14.15 1.15
C PRO A 266 -7.55 15.61 1.22
N GLU A 267 -7.99 16.38 2.22
CA GLU A 267 -7.54 17.74 2.48
C GLU A 267 -6.06 17.86 2.86
N THR A 268 -5.41 16.75 3.22
CA THR A 268 -3.97 16.69 3.48
C THR A 268 -3.15 16.64 2.19
N LEU A 269 -3.78 16.43 1.03
CA LEU A 269 -3.13 16.22 -0.25
C LEU A 269 -3.57 17.23 -1.29
N MET A 270 -2.66 17.60 -2.20
CA MET A 270 -3.01 18.33 -3.41
C MET A 270 -2.68 17.49 -4.64
N LEU A 271 -3.73 17.19 -5.41
CA LEU A 271 -3.66 16.35 -6.58
C LEU A 271 -3.74 17.17 -7.87
N LYS A 272 -3.05 16.70 -8.91
CA LYS A 272 -3.11 17.23 -10.27
C LYS A 272 -3.65 16.17 -11.21
N ARG A 273 -4.61 16.56 -12.05
CA ARG A 273 -5.09 15.72 -13.14
C ARG A 273 -4.04 15.67 -14.27
N ALA A 274 -3.63 14.47 -14.69
CA ALA A 274 -2.64 14.29 -15.75
C ALA A 274 -2.82 12.97 -16.51
N LYS A 275 -2.25 12.87 -17.72
CA LYS A 275 -2.05 11.59 -18.39
C LYS A 275 -0.76 10.98 -17.88
N VAL A 276 -0.88 9.92 -17.09
CA VAL A 276 0.22 9.07 -16.65
C VAL A 276 0.51 8.01 -17.71
N ARG A 277 1.80 7.78 -17.97
CA ARG A 277 2.32 6.68 -18.79
C ARG A 277 3.47 6.00 -18.06
N VAL A 278 3.65 4.70 -18.34
CA VAL A 278 4.79 3.90 -17.86
C VAL A 278 5.69 3.57 -19.05
N GLU A 279 6.99 3.80 -18.90
CA GLU A 279 8.00 3.35 -19.88
C GLU A 279 8.29 1.86 -19.69
N THR A 280 8.05 1.05 -20.72
CA THR A 280 8.11 -0.43 -20.66
C THR A 280 9.23 -1.03 -21.50
N LYS A 281 10.04 -0.22 -22.20
CA LYS A 281 11.06 -0.73 -23.16
C LYS A 281 12.42 -0.04 -23.04
N GLY A 282 12.46 1.18 -22.53
CA GLY A 282 13.70 1.97 -22.46
C GLY A 282 14.80 1.26 -21.67
N GLN A 283 16.03 1.27 -22.20
CA GLN A 283 17.19 0.65 -21.55
C GLN A 283 17.54 1.30 -20.20
N TRP A 284 17.36 2.62 -20.09
CA TRP A 284 17.79 3.42 -18.93
C TRP A 284 16.63 3.95 -18.09
N THR A 285 15.41 3.84 -18.61
CA THR A 285 14.20 4.48 -18.05
C THR A 285 13.07 3.47 -17.88
N LEU A 286 13.35 2.17 -17.93
CA LEU A 286 12.36 1.13 -17.65
C LEU A 286 11.68 1.37 -16.30
N GLY A 287 10.35 1.40 -16.29
CA GLY A 287 9.54 1.66 -15.10
C GLY A 287 9.36 3.14 -14.75
N GLN A 288 9.92 4.06 -15.53
CA GLN A 288 9.69 5.49 -15.31
C GLN A 288 8.21 5.84 -15.54
N THR A 289 7.62 6.53 -14.58
CA THR A 289 6.28 7.13 -14.70
C THR A 289 6.37 8.55 -15.23
N LEU A 290 5.57 8.87 -16.24
CA LEU A 290 5.66 10.10 -17.01
C LEU A 290 4.32 10.85 -16.98
N ILE A 291 4.38 12.17 -16.78
CA ILE A 291 3.28 13.09 -17.06
C ILE A 291 3.73 14.22 -17.99
N ASP A 292 2.83 14.66 -18.87
CA ASP A 292 3.06 15.86 -19.68
C ASP A 292 2.86 17.11 -18.83
N SER A 293 3.95 17.75 -18.44
CA SER A 293 3.96 18.96 -17.60
C SER A 293 3.98 20.28 -18.39
N ARG A 294 3.94 20.22 -19.73
CA ARG A 294 3.98 21.42 -20.58
C ARG A 294 2.70 22.28 -20.41
N PRO A 295 2.76 23.60 -20.67
CA PRO A 295 1.61 24.49 -20.50
C PRO A 295 0.37 24.13 -21.35
N ALA A 296 0.58 23.53 -22.53
CA ALA A 296 -0.48 23.05 -23.40
C ALA A 296 -0.36 21.53 -23.53
N THR A 297 -1.00 20.81 -22.60
CA THR A 297 -1.06 19.35 -22.64
C THR A 297 -1.88 18.89 -23.85
N LYS A 298 -1.38 17.88 -24.57
CA LYS A 298 -2.02 17.35 -25.79
C LYS A 298 -2.72 16.01 -25.59
N THR A 299 -2.81 15.55 -24.34
CA THR A 299 -3.28 14.21 -23.98
C THR A 299 -4.45 14.30 -23.00
N VAL A 300 -5.41 13.40 -23.17
CA VAL A 300 -6.53 13.24 -22.23
C VAL A 300 -6.00 12.58 -20.96
N ALA A 301 -6.32 13.15 -19.80
CA ALA A 301 -5.86 12.63 -18.52
C ALA A 301 -6.49 11.28 -18.18
N ASN A 302 -5.73 10.42 -17.50
CA ASN A 302 -6.20 9.13 -16.97
C ASN A 302 -5.98 8.96 -15.46
N ALA A 303 -5.38 9.96 -14.80
CA ALA A 303 -5.08 9.85 -13.38
C ALA A 303 -5.11 11.20 -12.65
N TRP A 304 -5.38 11.13 -11.35
CA TRP A 304 -5.11 12.16 -10.36
C TRP A 304 -3.81 11.80 -9.64
N VAL A 305 -2.81 12.67 -9.70
CA VAL A 305 -1.47 12.43 -9.13
C VAL A 305 -1.26 13.37 -7.96
N ALA A 306 -0.99 12.84 -6.77
CA ALA A 306 -0.63 13.66 -5.61
C ALA A 306 0.76 14.28 -5.79
N LEU A 307 0.87 15.59 -5.58
CA LEU A 307 2.11 16.35 -5.75
C LEU A 307 2.57 17.06 -4.49
N GLN A 308 1.67 17.28 -3.52
CA GLN A 308 2.00 17.89 -2.24
C GLN A 308 1.21 17.22 -1.12
N VAL A 309 1.80 17.22 0.07
CA VAL A 309 1.21 16.70 1.30
C VAL A 309 1.46 17.66 2.47
N ASP A 310 0.45 17.86 3.31
CA ASP A 310 0.52 18.50 4.61
C ASP A 310 0.88 17.43 5.66
N GLU A 311 2.18 17.23 5.87
CA GLU A 311 2.73 16.21 6.76
C GLU A 311 2.18 16.32 8.19
N GLY A 312 1.99 17.55 8.70
CA GLY A 312 1.52 17.79 10.04
C GLY A 312 0.09 17.29 10.26
N LYS A 313 -0.83 17.65 9.35
CA LYS A 313 -2.22 17.16 9.42
C LYS A 313 -2.31 15.67 9.13
N PHE A 314 -1.51 15.18 8.18
CA PHE A 314 -1.46 13.75 7.85
C PHE A 314 -1.08 12.93 9.09
N PHE A 315 0.06 13.23 9.72
CA PHE A 315 0.51 12.47 10.89
C PHE A 315 -0.38 12.66 12.11
N THR A 316 -0.98 13.84 12.29
CA THR A 316 -2.00 14.03 13.34
C THR A 316 -3.13 13.03 13.18
N SER A 317 -3.71 12.93 11.98
CA SER A 317 -4.83 12.04 11.70
C SER A 317 -4.44 10.56 11.77
N PHE A 318 -3.30 10.21 11.17
CA PHE A 318 -2.77 8.85 11.20
C PHE A 318 -2.52 8.35 12.63
N ILE A 319 -1.84 9.13 13.47
CA ILE A 319 -1.55 8.74 14.85
C ILE A 319 -2.83 8.60 15.68
N GLU A 320 -3.76 9.56 15.57
CA GLU A 320 -5.02 9.52 16.31
C GLU A 320 -5.86 8.29 15.94
N ASP A 321 -5.98 7.99 14.64
CA ASP A 321 -6.68 6.80 14.18
C ASP A 321 -6.00 5.52 14.64
N LEU A 322 -4.67 5.43 14.46
CA LEU A 322 -3.95 4.18 14.71
C LEU A 322 -4.05 3.78 16.20
N LYS A 323 -4.08 4.75 17.14
CA LYS A 323 -4.30 4.49 18.58
C LYS A 323 -5.54 3.64 18.86
N HIS A 324 -6.63 3.80 18.08
CA HIS A 324 -7.86 3.03 18.30
C HIS A 324 -7.67 1.51 18.16
N LEU A 325 -6.70 1.07 17.37
CA LEU A 325 -6.38 -0.36 17.25
C LEU A 325 -5.81 -0.91 18.56
N PHE A 326 -5.00 -0.13 19.26
CA PHE A 326 -4.27 -0.51 20.48
C PHE A 326 -5.07 -0.36 21.76
N ILE A 327 -6.14 0.44 21.74
CA ILE A 327 -7.08 0.55 22.86
C ILE A 327 -7.86 -0.77 22.96
N SER A 328 -7.68 -1.49 24.08
CA SER A 328 -8.52 -2.65 24.42
C SER A 328 -9.98 -2.20 24.48
N ALA A 329 -10.88 -2.95 23.85
CA ALA A 329 -12.30 -2.78 24.13
C ALA A 329 -12.48 -2.95 25.66
N LYS A 330 -12.92 -1.91 26.36
CA LYS A 330 -13.38 -2.08 27.74
C LYS A 330 -14.54 -3.06 27.66
N LEU A 331 -14.31 -4.28 28.16
CA LEU A 331 -15.36 -5.25 28.47
C LEU A 331 -16.38 -4.61 29.43
#